data_AF-A0A7S6S463-F1
#
_entry.id   AF-A0A7S6S463-F1
#
_cell.length_a   1.000
_cell.length_b   1.000
_cell.length_c   1.000
_cell.angle_alpha   90.00
_cell.angle_beta   90.00
_cell.angle_gamma   90.00
#
_symmetry.space_group_name_H-M   'P 1'
#
loop_
_entity.id
_entity.type
_entity.pdbx_description
1 polymer ?
#
loop_
_entity_poly.entity_id
_entity_poly.type
_entity_poly.pdbx_seq_one_letter_code
_entity_poly.pdbx_strand_id
1 'polypeptide(L)'
;MTASTDQAPCCTVRCIVLCALPFLIVGVLTAMYLIAPRFYLTYIIEEANREHGAVEIVTFSSAILGGLLLLGAGWRLFGREGRRLTPRSGAAIVGVVGLAGVFFAGEEVSWGQTWFKWKTPPAIREHTIETNLHNTDIPVQAMGSVFIAGVFFGLPLAWRLRRGWLPERWGAAIPAAPEITTVAVGFAWKEVKTVAKFFIAEEDRLTTPVWRDFLDQFNEHKEMLIAIGLLMYGVSRWRALRSGG
;
A
#
# COMPACT_ATOMS: atom_id res chain seq x y z
N MET A 1 23.12 -25.38 -19.88
CA MET A 1 21.70 -25.01 -20.11
C MET A 1 21.57 -23.51 -19.90
N THR A 2 21.79 -22.74 -20.96
CA THR A 2 21.61 -21.29 -21.00
C THR A 2 20.11 -21.02 -21.05
N ALA A 3 19.55 -20.52 -19.95
CA ALA A 3 18.17 -20.06 -19.94
C ALA A 3 18.02 -18.95 -20.99
N SER A 4 17.16 -19.16 -21.99
CA SER A 4 16.84 -18.18 -23.01
C SER A 4 16.24 -16.94 -22.34
N THR A 5 17.05 -15.88 -22.22
CA THR A 5 16.69 -14.59 -21.60
C THR A 5 15.82 -13.70 -22.49
N ASP A 6 15.36 -14.19 -23.64
CA ASP A 6 14.62 -13.41 -24.64
C ASP A 6 13.10 -13.65 -24.62
N GLN A 7 12.48 -13.58 -23.44
CA GLN A 7 11.10 -13.11 -23.40
C GLN A 7 11.14 -11.61 -23.18
N ALA A 8 11.28 -10.88 -24.29
CA ALA A 8 10.99 -9.45 -24.30
C ALA A 8 9.63 -9.24 -23.61
N PRO A 9 9.50 -8.29 -22.67
CA PRO A 9 8.28 -8.10 -21.92
C PRO A 9 7.21 -7.69 -22.93
N CYS A 10 6.37 -8.64 -23.32
CA CYS A 10 5.18 -8.33 -24.09
C CYS A 10 4.35 -7.43 -23.18
N CYS A 11 4.42 -6.12 -23.43
CA CYS A 11 3.67 -5.10 -22.74
C CYS A 11 2.20 -5.35 -23.10
N THR A 12 1.59 -6.32 -22.41
CA THR A 12 0.19 -6.66 -22.66
C THR A 12 -0.65 -5.43 -22.37
N VAL A 13 -1.71 -5.22 -23.15
CA VAL A 13 -2.69 -4.13 -22.94
C VAL A 13 -3.13 -4.08 -21.47
N ARG A 14 -3.27 -5.25 -20.84
CA ARG A 14 -3.57 -5.40 -19.42
C ARG A 14 -2.55 -4.72 -18.49
N CYS A 15 -1.24 -4.86 -18.77
CA CYS A 15 -0.20 -4.21 -17.96
C CYS A 15 -0.33 -2.68 -18.06
N ILE A 16 -0.50 -2.14 -19.27
CA ILE A 16 -0.68 -0.71 -19.51
C ILE A 16 -1.89 -0.18 -18.74
N VAL A 17 -3.03 -0.86 -18.86
CA VAL A 17 -4.27 -0.47 -18.17
C VAL A 17 -4.08 -0.45 -16.65
N LEU A 18 -3.43 -1.48 -16.09
CA LEU A 18 -3.19 -1.53 -14.64
C LEU A 18 -2.17 -0.49 -14.17
N CYS A 19 -1.17 -0.13 -14.98
CA CYS A 19 -0.25 0.97 -14.68
C CYS A 19 -0.92 2.35 -14.77
N ALA A 20 -1.93 2.52 -15.63
CA ALA A 20 -2.69 3.76 -15.76
C ALA A 20 -3.70 3.97 -14.62
N LEU A 21 -4.16 2.89 -13.98
CA LEU A 21 -5.14 2.92 -12.91
C LEU A 21 -4.84 3.91 -11.75
N PRO A 22 -3.65 3.94 -11.13
CA PRO A 22 -3.38 4.88 -10.04
C PRO A 22 -3.49 6.36 -10.47
N PHE A 23 -3.11 6.69 -11.70
CA PHE A 23 -3.25 8.04 -12.23
C PHE A 23 -4.73 8.40 -12.44
N LEU A 24 -5.53 7.46 -12.94
CA LEU A 24 -6.96 7.65 -13.08
C LEU A 24 -7.62 7.88 -11.71
N ILE A 25 -7.25 7.12 -10.69
CA ILE A 25 -7.77 7.29 -9.31
C ILE A 25 -7.47 8.70 -8.80
N VAL A 26 -6.20 9.13 -8.86
CA VAL A 26 -5.80 10.47 -8.43
C VAL A 26 -6.52 11.57 -9.22
N GLY A 27 -6.63 11.40 -10.54
CA GLY A 27 -7.35 12.34 -11.42
C GLY A 27 -8.83 12.46 -11.05
N VAL A 28 -9.49 11.34 -10.76
CA VAL A 28 -10.89 11.30 -10.32
C VAL A 28 -11.06 11.99 -8.96
N LEU A 29 -10.23 11.66 -7.96
CA LEU A 29 -10.29 12.31 -6.64
C LEU A 29 -10.10 13.83 -6.76
N THR A 30 -9.14 14.26 -7.58
CA THR A 30 -8.88 15.67 -7.84
C THR A 30 -10.07 16.34 -8.52
N ALA A 31 -10.65 15.71 -9.56
CA ALA A 31 -11.82 16.23 -10.25
C ALA A 31 -13.04 16.33 -9.32
N MET A 32 -13.25 15.34 -8.44
CA MET A 32 -14.33 15.34 -7.47
C MET A 32 -14.20 16.51 -6.47
N TYR A 33 -12.99 16.78 -5.97
CA TYR A 33 -12.74 17.93 -5.12
C TYR A 33 -13.01 19.25 -5.86
N LEU A 34 -12.54 19.39 -7.10
CA LEU A 34 -12.70 20.62 -7.88
C LEU A 34 -14.16 20.90 -8.30
N ILE A 35 -14.94 19.86 -8.60
CA ILE A 35 -16.32 19.98 -9.08
C ILE A 35 -17.31 20.04 -7.90
N ALA A 36 -17.08 19.25 -6.85
CA ALA A 36 -18.01 19.08 -5.74
C ALA A 36 -17.27 18.93 -4.39
N PRO A 37 -16.61 19.98 -3.88
CA PRO A 37 -15.75 19.90 -2.70
C PRO A 37 -16.50 19.44 -1.45
N ARG A 38 -17.76 19.87 -1.27
CA ARG A 38 -18.59 19.40 -0.15
C ARG A 38 -18.84 17.89 -0.20
N PHE A 39 -19.16 17.35 -1.38
CA PHE A 39 -19.36 15.92 -1.54
C PHE A 39 -18.07 15.16 -1.23
N TYR A 40 -16.94 15.66 -1.73
CA TYR A 40 -15.62 15.08 -1.48
C TYR A 40 -15.31 15.05 0.04
N LEU A 41 -15.44 16.18 0.73
CA LEU A 41 -15.14 16.25 2.16
C LEU A 41 -16.09 15.43 3.02
N THR A 42 -17.37 15.33 2.65
CA THR A 42 -18.36 14.61 3.44
C THR A 42 -18.34 13.10 3.19
N TYR A 43 -18.09 12.63 1.97
CA TYR A 43 -18.27 11.20 1.63
C TYR A 43 -16.98 10.50 1.20
N ILE A 44 -15.98 11.25 0.73
CA ILE A 44 -14.72 10.65 0.27
C ILE A 44 -13.69 10.61 1.39
N ILE A 45 -13.58 11.71 2.15
CA ILE A 45 -12.58 11.87 3.22
C ILE A 45 -13.18 11.92 4.64
N GLU A 46 -14.46 12.27 4.79
CA GLU A 46 -15.21 12.47 6.05
C GLU A 46 -14.35 12.71 7.31
N GLU A 47 -13.89 13.95 7.52
CA GLU A 47 -13.02 14.31 8.66
C GLU A 47 -13.67 14.03 10.04
N ALA A 48 -15.01 14.09 10.12
CA ALA A 48 -15.75 13.92 11.38
C ALA A 48 -15.95 12.44 11.78
N ASN A 49 -16.01 11.53 10.80
CA ASN A 49 -16.09 10.09 11.03
C ASN A 49 -15.16 9.40 10.04
N ARG A 50 -13.86 9.64 10.25
CA ARG A 50 -12.77 9.09 9.44
C ARG A 50 -13.09 7.70 8.88
N GLU A 51 -13.42 6.76 9.78
CA GLU A 51 -13.67 5.34 9.46
C GLU A 51 -14.78 5.03 8.43
N HIS A 52 -15.59 6.02 8.04
CA HIS A 52 -16.69 5.86 7.08
C HIS A 52 -16.42 6.48 5.71
N GLY A 53 -15.34 7.25 5.57
CA GLY A 53 -14.92 7.81 4.29
C GLY A 53 -14.65 6.73 3.25
N ALA A 54 -15.01 6.98 1.99
CA ALA A 54 -14.78 6.03 0.91
C ALA A 54 -13.29 5.67 0.77
N VAL A 55 -12.37 6.63 1.01
CA VAL A 55 -10.93 6.40 0.97
C VAL A 55 -10.52 5.38 2.03
N GLU A 56 -10.94 5.55 3.28
CA GLU A 56 -10.58 4.65 4.38
C GLU A 56 -11.16 3.24 4.19
N ILE A 57 -12.42 3.14 3.73
CA ILE A 57 -13.03 1.84 3.42
C ILE A 57 -12.22 1.11 2.35
N VAL A 58 -11.77 1.83 1.31
CA VAL A 58 -10.94 1.25 0.24
C VAL A 58 -9.54 0.91 0.76
N THR A 59 -8.92 1.74 1.59
CA THR A 59 -7.63 1.48 2.23
C THR A 59 -7.69 0.21 3.05
N PHE A 60 -8.60 0.15 4.03
CA PHE A 60 -8.82 -1.01 4.89
C PHE A 60 -9.07 -2.28 4.08
N SER A 61 -10.06 -2.24 3.19
CA SER A 61 -10.49 -3.42 2.41
C SER A 61 -9.38 -3.92 1.49
N SER A 62 -8.63 -3.03 0.86
CA SER A 62 -7.53 -3.41 -0.04
C SER A 62 -6.34 -3.97 0.75
N ALA A 63 -5.99 -3.34 1.88
CA ALA A 63 -4.90 -3.79 2.74
C ALA A 63 -5.19 -5.16 3.36
N ILE A 64 -6.39 -5.38 3.89
CA ILE A 64 -6.76 -6.68 4.50
C ILE A 64 -6.84 -7.79 3.45
N LEU A 65 -7.51 -7.55 2.31
CA LEU A 65 -7.63 -8.56 1.25
C LEU A 65 -6.26 -8.86 0.62
N GLY A 66 -5.46 -7.84 0.35
CA GLY A 66 -4.09 -7.99 -0.14
C GLY A 66 -3.21 -8.77 0.84
N GLY A 67 -3.26 -8.41 2.13
CA GLY A 67 -2.54 -9.08 3.20
C GLY A 67 -2.89 -10.57 3.30
N LEU A 68 -4.18 -10.90 3.34
CA LEU A 68 -4.67 -12.28 3.40
C LEU A 68 -4.29 -13.09 2.15
N LEU A 69 -4.38 -12.50 0.96
CA LEU A 69 -3.95 -13.16 -0.29
C LEU A 69 -2.46 -13.45 -0.29
N LEU A 70 -1.63 -12.52 0.18
CA LEU A 70 -0.18 -12.70 0.30
C LEU A 70 0.17 -13.74 1.35
N LEU A 71 -0.49 -13.76 2.51
CA LEU A 71 -0.32 -14.80 3.53
C LEU A 71 -0.66 -16.18 2.95
N GLY A 72 -1.81 -16.31 2.29
CA GLY A 72 -2.21 -17.54 1.64
C GLY A 72 -1.26 -17.97 0.52
N ALA A 73 -0.72 -17.01 -0.24
CA ALA A 73 0.28 -17.27 -1.27
C ALA A 73 1.62 -17.73 -0.66
N GLY A 74 2.09 -17.06 0.39
CA GLY A 74 3.27 -17.45 1.17
C GLY A 74 3.13 -18.86 1.72
N TRP A 75 2.02 -19.17 2.39
CA TRP A 75 1.72 -20.51 2.92
C TRP A 75 1.77 -21.60 1.84
N ARG A 76 1.16 -21.37 0.68
CA ARG A 76 1.20 -22.32 -0.44
C ARG A 76 2.60 -22.47 -1.05
N LEU A 77 3.39 -21.40 -1.08
CA LEU A 77 4.79 -21.47 -1.50
C LEU A 77 5.63 -22.29 -0.52
N PHE A 78 5.33 -22.22 0.79
CA PHE A 78 5.94 -23.06 1.82
C PHE A 78 5.58 -24.55 1.65
N GLY A 79 4.30 -24.87 1.45
CA GLY A 79 3.80 -26.25 1.40
C GLY A 79 4.12 -27.05 0.13
N ARG A 80 4.69 -26.44 -0.92
CA ARG A 80 5.05 -27.13 -2.18
C ARG A 80 6.36 -27.94 -2.10
N GLU A 81 6.69 -28.46 -0.92
CA GLU A 81 7.96 -29.10 -0.54
C GLU A 81 8.37 -30.35 -1.35
N GLY A 82 7.51 -30.89 -2.23
CA GLY A 82 7.76 -32.15 -2.94
C GLY A 82 8.47 -32.10 -4.30
N ARG A 83 8.73 -30.93 -4.93
CA ARG A 83 9.18 -30.88 -6.34
C ARG A 83 10.43 -30.05 -6.65
N ARG A 84 11.43 -30.08 -5.76
CA ARG A 84 12.70 -29.31 -5.77
C ARG A 84 12.59 -28.00 -4.98
N LEU A 85 13.04 -28.06 -3.73
CA LEU A 85 13.59 -26.96 -2.93
C LEU A 85 13.04 -25.57 -3.32
N THR A 86 11.80 -25.22 -2.96
CA THR A 86 11.42 -23.80 -2.86
C THR A 86 12.01 -23.27 -1.55
N PRO A 87 12.89 -22.25 -1.55
CA PRO A 87 13.51 -21.77 -0.35
C PRO A 87 12.46 -20.93 0.35
N ARG A 88 12.20 -21.38 1.56
CA ARG A 88 11.40 -20.76 2.59
C ARG A 88 11.59 -19.24 2.68
N SER A 89 12.73 -18.69 2.26
CA SER A 89 12.99 -17.24 2.27
C SER A 89 12.11 -16.42 1.32
N GLY A 90 11.86 -16.86 0.07
CA GLY A 90 10.97 -16.13 -0.83
C GLY A 90 9.52 -16.14 -0.35
N ALA A 91 9.08 -17.31 0.15
CA ALA A 91 7.77 -17.48 0.78
C ALA A 91 7.64 -16.65 2.07
N ALA A 92 8.71 -16.57 2.87
CA ALA A 92 8.78 -15.76 4.08
C ALA A 92 8.65 -14.27 3.75
N ILE A 93 9.36 -13.75 2.73
CA ILE A 93 9.21 -12.35 2.30
C ILE A 93 7.75 -12.06 1.94
N VAL A 94 7.13 -12.90 1.10
CA VAL A 94 5.71 -12.75 0.73
C VAL A 94 4.80 -12.79 1.96
N GLY A 95 5.05 -13.71 2.90
CA GLY A 95 4.31 -13.81 4.15
C GLY A 95 4.46 -12.59 5.06
N VAL A 96 5.68 -12.05 5.20
CA VAL A 96 5.97 -10.85 6.00
C VAL A 96 5.26 -9.63 5.41
N VAL A 97 5.28 -9.46 4.08
CA VAL A 97 4.50 -8.40 3.42
C VAL A 97 2.99 -8.60 3.65
N GLY A 98 2.52 -9.84 3.66
CA GLY A 98 1.14 -10.17 4.00
C GLY A 98 0.77 -9.78 5.44
N LEU A 99 1.62 -10.11 6.41
CA LEU A 99 1.46 -9.68 7.81
C LEU A 99 1.45 -8.15 7.94
N ALA A 100 2.37 -7.47 7.26
CA ALA A 100 2.41 -6.01 7.24
C ALA A 100 1.13 -5.39 6.65
N GLY A 101 0.54 -6.01 5.62
CA GLY A 101 -0.75 -5.58 5.06
C GLY A 101 -1.92 -5.75 6.04
N VAL A 102 -1.97 -6.86 6.79
CA VAL A 102 -2.98 -7.08 7.84
C VAL A 102 -2.79 -6.09 8.99
N PHE A 103 -1.55 -5.88 9.42
CA PHE A 103 -1.21 -4.89 10.44
C PHE A 103 -1.62 -3.49 10.01
N PHE A 104 -1.29 -3.09 8.76
CA PHE A 104 -1.68 -1.80 8.20
C PHE A 104 -3.20 -1.62 8.17
N ALA A 105 -3.95 -2.65 7.74
CA ALA A 105 -5.41 -2.61 7.77
C ALA A 105 -5.95 -2.48 9.21
N GLY A 106 -5.36 -3.20 10.16
CA GLY A 106 -5.72 -3.10 11.58
C GLY A 106 -5.49 -1.68 12.11
N GLU A 107 -4.31 -1.12 11.85
CA GLU A 107 -3.97 0.25 12.25
C GLU A 107 -4.98 1.25 11.68
N GLU A 108 -5.34 1.16 10.39
CA GLU A 108 -6.28 2.09 9.71
C GLU A 108 -7.60 2.26 10.46
N VAL A 109 -8.18 1.16 10.97
CA VAL A 109 -9.50 1.17 11.63
C VAL A 109 -9.39 1.02 13.15
N SER A 110 -8.26 1.41 13.74
CA SER A 110 -8.04 1.30 15.19
C SER A 110 -8.28 -0.10 15.73
N TRP A 111 -7.91 -1.11 14.94
CA TRP A 111 -8.15 -2.54 15.15
C TRP A 111 -9.63 -2.93 15.28
N GLY A 112 -10.55 -2.05 14.88
CA GLY A 112 -12.00 -2.22 15.01
C GLY A 112 -12.58 -1.63 16.30
N GLN A 113 -11.84 -0.78 17.02
CA GLN A 113 -12.27 -0.17 18.28
C GLN A 113 -13.66 0.46 18.19
N THR A 114 -13.97 1.17 17.11
CA THR A 114 -15.27 1.81 16.91
C THR A 114 -16.37 0.84 16.55
N TRP A 115 -16.07 -0.28 15.89
CA TRP A 115 -17.06 -1.32 15.56
C TRP A 115 -17.40 -2.18 16.77
N PHE A 116 -16.39 -2.59 17.53
CA PHE A 116 -16.55 -3.46 18.70
C PHE A 116 -16.74 -2.69 20.01
N LYS A 117 -16.65 -1.36 19.97
CA LYS A 117 -16.88 -0.44 21.10
C LYS A 117 -16.05 -0.75 22.35
N TRP A 118 -14.86 -1.33 22.18
CA TRP A 118 -13.94 -1.49 23.30
C TRP A 118 -13.25 -0.17 23.63
N LYS A 119 -12.72 -0.07 24.84
CA LYS A 119 -12.03 1.12 25.33
C LYS A 119 -10.52 0.91 25.29
N THR A 120 -9.78 1.97 24.98
CA THR A 120 -8.32 1.97 25.11
C THR A 120 -7.92 1.66 26.55
N PRO A 121 -7.02 0.67 26.76
CA PRO A 121 -6.56 0.29 28.09
C PRO A 121 -5.93 1.46 28.85
N PRO A 122 -6.05 1.52 30.20
CA PRO A 122 -5.50 2.61 31.00
C PRO A 122 -4.00 2.88 30.74
N ALA A 123 -3.21 1.82 30.56
CA ALA A 123 -1.77 1.91 30.32
C ALA A 123 -1.39 2.61 29.00
N ILE A 124 -2.30 2.71 28.03
CA ILE A 124 -2.08 3.35 26.72
C ILE A 124 -2.83 4.69 26.65
N ARG A 125 -3.87 4.86 27.48
CA ARG A 125 -4.73 6.06 27.50
C ARG A 125 -3.98 7.35 27.81
N GLU A 126 -2.85 7.27 28.51
CA GLU A 126 -1.97 8.43 28.78
C GLU A 126 -1.33 8.99 27.50
N HIS A 127 -1.22 8.18 26.44
CA HIS A 127 -0.59 8.54 25.17
C HIS A 127 -1.59 8.73 24.03
N THR A 128 -2.67 7.95 23.99
CA THR A 128 -3.68 8.02 22.92
C THR A 128 -5.04 7.54 23.40
N ILE A 129 -6.12 8.09 22.83
CA ILE A 129 -7.48 7.63 23.06
C ILE A 129 -7.85 6.42 22.18
N GLU A 130 -7.02 6.05 21.21
CA GLU A 130 -7.23 4.95 20.28
C GLU A 130 -6.24 3.80 20.49
N THR A 131 -6.59 2.59 20.07
CA THR A 131 -5.74 1.40 20.21
C THR A 131 -4.71 1.22 19.09
N ASN A 132 -4.71 2.06 18.06
CA ASN A 132 -3.67 2.02 17.03
C ASN A 132 -2.36 2.68 17.52
N LEU A 133 -1.25 2.27 16.93
CA LEU A 133 0.05 2.90 17.10
C LEU A 133 0.24 4.09 16.17
N HIS A 134 -0.55 4.17 15.08
CA HIS A 134 -0.45 5.24 14.09
C HIS A 134 -0.73 6.64 14.66
N ASN A 135 -1.46 6.75 15.78
CA ASN A 135 -1.76 8.00 16.50
C ASN A 135 -0.87 8.24 17.73
N THR A 136 0.24 7.51 17.85
CA THR A 136 1.21 7.69 18.93
C THR A 136 2.48 8.41 18.45
N ASP A 137 3.36 8.80 19.38
CA ASP A 137 4.67 9.37 19.05
C ASP A 137 5.63 8.36 18.39
N ILE A 138 5.24 7.08 18.31
CA ILE A 138 6.02 6.04 17.65
C ILE A 138 5.92 6.26 16.13
N PRO A 139 7.04 6.35 15.38
CA PRO A 139 7.03 6.68 13.95
C PRO A 139 6.65 5.48 13.06
N VAL A 140 5.59 4.75 13.42
CA VAL A 140 5.13 3.53 12.72
C VAL A 140 4.83 3.81 11.25
N GLN A 141 4.21 4.95 10.93
CA GLN A 141 3.94 5.35 9.54
C GLN A 141 5.23 5.52 8.71
N ALA A 142 6.27 6.11 9.30
CA ALA A 142 7.56 6.28 8.63
C ALA A 142 8.25 4.93 8.44
N MET A 143 8.24 4.07 9.47
CA MET A 143 8.78 2.71 9.40
C MET A 143 8.05 1.87 8.34
N GLY A 144 6.72 1.94 8.29
CA GLY A 144 5.90 1.30 7.27
C GLY A 144 6.22 1.81 5.86
N SER A 145 6.38 3.12 5.69
CA SER A 145 6.77 3.73 4.42
C SER A 145 8.15 3.23 3.94
N VAL A 146 9.13 3.14 4.85
CA VAL A 146 10.47 2.58 4.55
C VAL A 146 10.37 1.11 4.17
N PHE A 147 9.59 0.33 4.90
CA PHE A 147 9.35 -1.09 4.59
C PHE A 147 8.75 -1.27 3.19
N ILE A 148 7.67 -0.53 2.88
CA ILE A 148 7.01 -0.57 1.57
C ILE A 148 7.95 -0.13 0.47
N ALA A 149 8.72 0.95 0.65
CA ALA A 149 9.72 1.38 -0.33
C ALA A 149 10.81 0.32 -0.54
N GLY A 150 11.26 -0.34 0.52
CA GLY A 150 12.19 -1.46 0.46
C GLY A 150 11.65 -2.64 -0.35
N VAL A 151 10.38 -3.00 -0.17
CA VAL A 151 9.74 -4.12 -0.88
C VAL A 151 9.43 -3.79 -2.34
N PHE A 152 8.91 -2.59 -2.63
CA PHE A 152 8.43 -2.22 -3.97
C PHE A 152 9.47 -1.55 -4.85
N PHE A 153 10.55 -1.01 -4.30
CA PHE A 153 11.62 -0.38 -5.07
C PHE A 153 12.97 -1.04 -4.80
N GLY A 154 13.34 -1.16 -3.53
CA GLY A 154 14.65 -1.70 -3.11
C GLY A 154 14.87 -3.14 -3.57
N LEU A 155 13.90 -4.02 -3.29
CA LEU A 155 13.98 -5.44 -3.60
C LEU A 155 13.96 -5.69 -5.13
N PRO A 156 13.05 -5.11 -5.94
CA PRO A 156 13.12 -5.18 -7.40
C PRO A 156 14.43 -4.64 -7.99
N LEU A 157 14.96 -3.54 -7.46
CA LEU A 157 16.24 -2.97 -7.92
C LEU A 157 17.40 -3.91 -7.59
N ALA A 158 17.51 -4.36 -6.35
CA ALA A 158 18.53 -5.32 -5.92
C ALA A 158 18.43 -6.61 -6.74
N TRP A 159 17.22 -7.06 -7.03
CA TRP A 159 16.94 -8.21 -7.89
C TRP A 159 17.40 -8.00 -9.33
N ARG A 160 17.15 -6.83 -9.91
CA ARG A 160 17.61 -6.50 -11.27
C ARG A 160 19.13 -6.41 -11.35
N LEU A 161 19.78 -5.93 -10.28
CA LEU A 161 21.23 -5.79 -10.17
C LEU A 161 21.92 -7.06 -9.63
N ARG A 162 21.19 -8.17 -9.47
CA ARG A 162 21.76 -9.40 -8.92
C ARG A 162 22.79 -10.01 -9.87
N ARG A 163 24.07 -9.86 -9.53
CA ARG A 163 25.19 -10.58 -10.16
C ARG A 163 25.40 -11.97 -9.52
N GLY A 164 24.33 -12.72 -9.27
CA GLY A 164 24.35 -14.06 -8.65
C GLY A 164 24.37 -14.10 -7.10
N TRP A 165 24.50 -12.95 -6.43
CA TRP A 165 24.54 -12.84 -4.96
C TRP A 165 23.16 -12.95 -4.27
N LEU A 166 22.06 -12.78 -5.01
CA LEU A 166 20.70 -13.00 -4.49
C LEU A 166 20.15 -14.35 -4.95
N PRO A 167 19.48 -15.13 -4.07
CA PRO A 167 18.93 -16.42 -4.44
C PRO A 167 17.91 -16.28 -5.58
N GLU A 168 18.05 -17.02 -6.69
CA GLU A 168 17.16 -16.97 -7.88
C GLU A 168 15.67 -17.14 -7.59
N ARG A 169 15.36 -17.67 -6.42
CA ARG A 169 14.03 -18.03 -6.00
C ARG A 169 13.31 -16.90 -5.23
N TRP A 170 14.01 -15.81 -4.88
CA TRP A 170 13.36 -14.56 -4.44
C TRP A 170 12.55 -13.91 -5.54
N GLY A 171 12.67 -14.36 -6.80
CA GLY A 171 11.86 -13.91 -7.93
C GLY A 171 10.36 -13.99 -7.68
N ALA A 172 9.92 -14.96 -6.89
CA ALA A 172 8.52 -15.11 -6.50
C ALA A 172 8.01 -13.93 -5.62
N ALA A 173 8.92 -13.26 -4.90
CA ALA A 173 8.62 -12.13 -4.01
C ALA A 173 8.78 -10.75 -4.69
N ILE A 174 9.13 -10.72 -5.98
CA ILE A 174 9.30 -9.47 -6.72
C ILE A 174 7.92 -8.99 -7.21
N PRO A 175 7.45 -7.80 -6.79
CA PRO A 175 6.24 -7.20 -7.34
C PRO A 175 6.41 -6.92 -8.84
N ALA A 176 5.33 -7.05 -9.62
CA ALA A 176 5.37 -6.72 -11.04
C ALA A 176 5.17 -5.20 -11.25
N ALA A 177 5.28 -4.76 -12.51
CA ALA A 177 5.31 -3.34 -12.84
C ALA A 177 4.05 -2.57 -12.37
N PRO A 178 2.81 -3.06 -12.56
CA PRO A 178 1.64 -2.33 -12.11
C PRO A 178 1.60 -2.11 -10.59
N GLU A 179 2.03 -3.10 -9.80
CA GLU A 179 2.09 -3.00 -8.35
C GLU A 179 3.10 -1.92 -7.91
N ILE A 180 4.28 -1.91 -8.54
CA ILE A 180 5.33 -0.89 -8.30
C ILE A 180 4.83 0.50 -8.72
N THR A 181 4.19 0.61 -9.88
CA THR A 181 3.65 1.88 -10.37
C THR A 181 2.61 2.45 -9.43
N THR A 182 1.65 1.67 -8.94
CA THR A 182 0.64 2.13 -7.98
C THR A 182 1.27 2.71 -6.71
N VAL A 183 2.24 2.01 -6.12
CA VAL A 183 2.96 2.50 -4.93
C VAL A 183 3.79 3.75 -5.26
N ALA A 184 4.46 3.79 -6.42
CA ALA A 184 5.24 4.95 -6.86
C ALA A 184 4.38 6.21 -7.01
N VAL A 185 3.20 6.09 -7.61
CA VAL A 185 2.25 7.20 -7.72
C VAL A 185 1.81 7.68 -6.34
N GLY A 186 1.55 6.76 -5.39
CA GLY A 186 1.22 7.14 -4.01
C GLY A 186 2.29 8.01 -3.36
N PHE A 187 3.57 7.59 -3.42
CA PHE A 187 4.68 8.39 -2.91
C PHE A 187 4.83 9.73 -3.65
N ALA A 188 4.80 9.72 -4.98
CA ALA A 188 4.92 10.94 -5.78
C ALA A 188 3.79 11.94 -5.49
N TRP A 189 2.56 11.44 -5.31
CA TRP A 189 1.38 12.24 -4.98
C TRP A 189 1.56 12.96 -3.65
N LYS A 190 2.02 12.26 -2.61
CA LYS A 190 2.32 12.85 -1.31
C LYS A 190 3.40 13.95 -1.41
N GLU A 191 4.41 13.79 -2.26
CA GLU A 191 5.44 14.83 -2.44
C GLU A 191 4.94 16.11 -3.12
N VAL A 192 3.80 16.08 -3.83
CA VAL A 192 3.14 17.30 -4.31
C VAL A 192 2.79 18.23 -3.14
N LYS A 193 2.36 17.68 -1.99
CA LYS A 193 2.14 18.46 -0.75
C LYS A 193 3.44 19.11 -0.28
N THR A 194 4.55 18.37 -0.29
CA THR A 194 5.87 18.89 0.10
C THR A 194 6.30 20.03 -0.83
N VAL A 195 6.13 19.88 -2.14
CA VAL A 195 6.43 20.93 -3.13
C VAL A 195 5.53 22.16 -2.90
N ALA A 196 4.24 21.96 -2.68
CA ALA A 196 3.30 23.05 -2.39
C ALA A 196 3.68 23.83 -1.12
N LYS A 197 4.25 23.16 -0.10
CA LYS A 197 4.73 23.84 1.12
C LYS A 197 5.81 24.88 0.82
N PHE A 198 6.63 24.68 -0.21
CA PHE A 198 7.66 25.65 -0.59
C PHE A 198 7.10 26.94 -1.19
N PHE A 199 5.91 26.89 -1.77
CA PHE A 199 5.30 28.03 -2.46
C PHE A 199 4.26 28.77 -1.61
N ILE A 200 3.77 28.16 -0.53
CA ILE A 200 2.70 28.72 0.31
C ILE A 200 3.26 28.99 1.71
N ALA A 201 3.21 30.27 2.11
CA ALA A 201 3.64 30.73 3.42
C ALA A 201 2.86 30.01 4.53
N GLU A 202 3.50 29.75 5.66
CA GLU A 202 2.92 28.94 6.73
C GLU A 202 1.62 29.54 7.29
N GLU A 203 1.58 30.87 7.41
CA GLU A 203 0.39 31.63 7.82
C GLU A 203 -0.82 31.44 6.88
N ASP A 204 -0.56 31.28 5.58
CA ASP A 204 -1.60 31.10 4.56
C ASP A 204 -2.12 29.66 4.48
N ARG A 205 -1.36 28.68 4.97
CA ARG A 205 -1.75 27.26 4.93
C ARG A 205 -2.99 27.00 5.77
N LEU A 206 -3.09 27.65 6.93
CA LEU A 206 -4.22 27.48 7.83
C LEU A 206 -5.47 28.19 7.32
N THR A 207 -5.32 29.23 6.50
CA THR A 207 -6.44 30.06 6.02
C THR A 207 -6.92 29.66 4.62
N THR A 208 -6.07 29.01 3.81
CA THR A 208 -6.40 28.59 2.45
C THR A 208 -7.24 27.30 2.46
N PRO A 209 -8.51 27.31 2.03
CA PRO A 209 -9.37 26.12 2.05
C PRO A 209 -8.79 24.97 1.23
N VAL A 210 -8.17 25.24 0.07
CA VAL A 210 -7.53 24.20 -0.75
C VAL A 210 -6.40 23.49 -0.02
N TRP A 211 -5.66 24.20 0.83
CA TRP A 211 -4.60 23.60 1.62
C TRP A 211 -5.18 22.62 2.64
N ARG A 212 -6.05 23.14 3.51
CA ARG A 212 -6.64 22.42 4.63
C ARG A 212 -7.51 21.25 4.16
N ASP A 213 -8.32 21.48 3.15
CA ASP A 213 -9.39 20.56 2.78
C ASP A 213 -8.91 19.50 1.77
N PHE A 214 -7.88 19.78 0.98
CA PHE A 214 -7.41 18.87 -0.07
C PHE A 214 -5.95 18.44 0.09
N LEU A 215 -5.01 19.38 0.23
CA LEU A 215 -3.59 19.02 0.33
C LEU A 215 -3.27 18.26 1.62
N ASP A 216 -3.98 18.52 2.71
CA ASP A 216 -3.79 17.77 3.94
C ASP A 216 -4.19 16.30 3.82
N GLN A 217 -5.11 15.98 2.89
CA GLN A 217 -5.64 14.65 2.63
C GLN A 217 -4.73 13.79 1.74
N PHE A 218 -3.59 14.31 1.27
CA PHE A 218 -2.70 13.58 0.37
C PHE A 218 -2.05 12.37 1.02
N ASN A 219 -1.93 12.37 2.35
CA ASN A 219 -1.46 11.20 3.10
C ASN A 219 -2.46 10.04 2.99
N GLU A 220 -3.76 10.31 3.15
CA GLU A 220 -4.83 9.32 3.01
C GLU A 220 -4.86 8.73 1.60
N HIS A 221 -4.72 9.57 0.57
CA HIS A 221 -4.64 9.10 -0.83
C HIS A 221 -3.42 8.20 -1.08
N LYS A 222 -2.27 8.55 -0.50
CA LYS A 222 -1.04 7.76 -0.58
C LYS A 222 -1.25 6.40 0.09
N GLU A 223 -1.84 6.36 1.28
CA GLU A 223 -2.16 5.14 2.01
C GLU A 223 -3.13 4.24 1.25
N MET A 224 -4.18 4.81 0.67
CA MET A 224 -5.11 4.09 -0.20
C MET A 224 -4.40 3.47 -1.43
N LEU A 225 -3.54 4.23 -2.11
CA LEU A 225 -2.79 3.72 -3.25
C LEU A 225 -1.80 2.62 -2.85
N ILE A 226 -1.15 2.73 -1.67
CA ILE A 226 -0.31 1.66 -1.13
C ILE A 226 -1.14 0.39 -0.88
N ALA A 227 -2.32 0.52 -0.27
CA ALA A 227 -3.24 -0.59 -0.02
C ALA A 227 -3.70 -1.28 -1.32
N ILE A 228 -4.06 -0.49 -2.35
CA ILE A 228 -4.40 -1.01 -3.69
C ILE A 228 -3.20 -1.73 -4.31
N GLY A 229 -1.99 -1.18 -4.19
CA GLY A 229 -0.76 -1.82 -4.64
C GLY A 229 -0.52 -3.19 -3.97
N LEU A 230 -0.76 -3.29 -2.66
CA LEU A 230 -0.71 -4.54 -1.91
C LEU A 230 -1.78 -5.54 -2.37
N LEU A 231 -3.01 -5.09 -2.63
CA LEU A 231 -4.07 -5.94 -3.18
C LEU A 231 -3.70 -6.49 -4.56
N MET A 232 -3.22 -5.62 -5.46
CA MET A 232 -2.74 -6.03 -6.78
C MET A 232 -1.62 -7.07 -6.65
N TYR A 233 -0.70 -6.87 -5.70
CA TYR A 233 0.39 -7.80 -5.43
C TYR A 233 -0.11 -9.17 -4.92
N GLY A 234 -1.03 -9.18 -3.95
CA GLY A 234 -1.67 -10.41 -3.47
C GLY A 234 -2.38 -11.18 -4.58
N VAL A 235 -3.18 -10.50 -5.41
CA VAL A 235 -3.88 -11.11 -6.54
C VAL A 235 -2.90 -11.68 -7.58
N SER A 236 -1.84 -10.94 -7.88
CA SER A 236 -0.76 -11.33 -8.80
C SER A 236 -0.07 -12.61 -8.34
N ARG A 237 0.34 -12.68 -7.06
CA ARG A 237 0.97 -13.87 -6.47
C ARG A 237 0.01 -15.07 -6.43
N TRP A 238 -1.24 -14.84 -6.04
CA TRP A 238 -2.24 -15.91 -5.97
C TRP A 238 -2.53 -16.54 -7.34
N ARG A 239 -2.63 -15.71 -8.40
CA ARG A 239 -2.81 -16.18 -9.78
C ARG A 239 -1.61 -16.97 -10.29
N ALA A 240 -0.39 -16.49 -10.04
CA ALA A 240 0.84 -17.20 -10.43
C ALA A 240 0.89 -18.62 -9.84
N LEU A 241 0.39 -18.80 -8.61
CA LEU A 241 0.33 -20.13 -7.97
C LEU A 241 -0.66 -21.09 -8.62
N ARG A 242 -1.76 -20.57 -9.20
CA ARG A 242 -2.78 -21.39 -9.89
C ARG A 242 -2.32 -21.80 -11.29
N SER A 243 -1.62 -20.93 -12.01
CA SER A 243 -1.15 -21.21 -13.37
C SER A 243 0.05 -22.16 -13.42
N GLY A 244 0.80 -22.30 -12.32
CA GLY A 244 1.97 -23.19 -12.22
C GLY A 244 1.71 -24.53 -11.51
N GLY A 245 0.45 -24.88 -11.25
CA GLY A 245 0.04 -26.19 -10.72
C GLY A 245 -0.58 -27.03 -11.82
#